data_AF-A0A7W8WDC9-F1
#
_entry.id   AF-A0A7W8WDC9-F1
#
_cell.length_a   1.000
_cell.length_b   1.000
_cell.length_c   1.000
_cell.angle_alpha   90.00
_cell.angle_beta   90.00
_cell.angle_gamma   90.00
#
_symmetry.space_group_name_H-M   'P 1'
#
loop_
_entity.id
_entity.type
_entity.pdbx_description
1 polymer ?
#
loop_
_entity_poly.entity_id
_entity_poly.type
_entity_poly.pdbx_seq_one_letter_code
_entity_poly.pdbx_strand_id
1 'polypeptide(L)'
;MQGAGATRSSRKARRSSGNTSSWGWEKGRSADAAFAAWCDGRTGYPLVDAAMLQLNQTGYKHNRLRMVTASFLAKDLGIDWRLGERYFADLLNDFDFPANNGGWQWAASTGCGAQLHFRIFNPVTRSEKFDPDGRFIKRYLPQLAKLPAKWIPALWLAGAERLAVFGAWYWGESSRTDRRPRTGPRAHTGLIRKVSACSHY
;
A
#
# COMPACT_ATOMS: atom_id res chain seq x y z
N MET A 1 51.59 0.75 56.72
CA MET A 1 51.44 1.51 55.47
C MET A 1 50.66 0.67 54.48
N GLN A 2 49.66 1.28 53.86
CA GLN A 2 48.65 0.69 52.99
C GLN A 2 49.23 0.35 51.60
N GLY A 3 48.57 -0.57 50.88
CA GLY A 3 48.85 -0.86 49.45
C GLY A 3 48.30 -2.21 48.98
N ALA A 4 46.99 -2.45 49.11
CA ALA A 4 46.04 -2.53 48.00
C ALA A 4 46.28 -3.67 46.99
N GLY A 5 45.63 -4.82 47.23
CA GLY A 5 45.51 -5.92 46.28
C GLY A 5 44.57 -5.61 45.12
N ALA A 6 45.02 -5.90 43.90
CA ALA A 6 44.23 -5.73 42.69
C ALA A 6 43.20 -6.86 42.53
N THR A 7 41.93 -6.55 42.77
CA THR A 7 40.79 -7.44 42.44
C THR A 7 40.45 -7.31 40.96
N ARG A 8 40.67 -8.39 40.20
CA ARG A 8 40.22 -8.53 38.81
C ARG A 8 38.69 -8.61 38.78
N SER A 9 38.02 -7.47 38.64
CA SER A 9 36.57 -7.40 38.38
C SER A 9 36.28 -7.85 36.95
N SER A 10 35.85 -9.10 36.80
CA SER A 10 35.30 -9.61 35.54
C SER A 10 33.95 -8.95 35.26
N ARG A 11 33.95 -7.78 34.60
CA ARG A 11 32.74 -7.26 33.97
C ARG A 11 32.39 -8.18 32.80
N LYS A 12 31.49 -9.13 33.02
CA LYS A 12 30.72 -9.75 31.94
C LYS A 12 30.09 -8.60 31.16
N ALA A 13 30.55 -8.38 29.93
CA ALA A 13 29.90 -7.50 28.97
C ALA A 13 28.49 -8.06 28.76
N ARG A 14 27.54 -7.53 29.53
CA ARG A 14 26.13 -7.75 29.34
C ARG A 14 25.84 -7.13 27.97
N ARG A 15 25.83 -7.97 26.93
CA ARG A 15 25.29 -7.62 25.62
C ARG A 15 23.90 -7.06 25.89
N SER A 16 23.79 -5.74 25.89
CA SER A 16 22.52 -5.09 25.70
C SER A 16 22.10 -5.54 24.31
N SER A 17 21.19 -6.50 24.25
CA SER A 17 20.30 -6.68 23.11
C SER A 17 19.48 -5.40 23.02
N GLY A 18 20.12 -4.33 22.55
CA GLY A 18 19.46 -3.11 22.12
C GLY A 18 18.58 -3.55 20.99
N ASN A 19 17.29 -3.67 21.29
CA ASN A 19 16.26 -3.79 20.28
C ASN A 19 16.33 -2.48 19.48
N THR A 20 17.16 -2.47 18.44
CA THR A 20 17.05 -1.48 17.39
C THR A 20 15.71 -1.78 16.76
N SER A 21 14.72 -0.95 17.06
CA SER A 21 13.43 -0.97 16.38
C SER A 21 13.70 -0.61 14.91
N SER A 22 14.23 -1.56 14.14
CA SER A 22 14.29 -1.45 12.69
C SER A 22 12.84 -1.32 12.25
N TRP A 23 12.51 -0.23 11.59
CA TRP A 23 11.24 -0.09 10.86
C TRP A 23 11.13 -1.32 9.95
N GLY A 24 10.34 -2.31 10.38
CA GLY A 24 10.27 -3.62 9.75
C GLY A 24 9.09 -3.66 8.79
N TRP A 25 9.34 -4.11 7.56
CA TRP A 25 8.27 -4.43 6.61
C TRP A 25 7.45 -5.63 7.10
N GLU A 26 6.16 -5.67 6.75
CA GLU A 26 5.30 -6.80 7.03
C GLU A 26 5.81 -8.05 6.28
N LYS A 27 5.75 -9.21 6.95
CA LYS A 27 6.24 -10.49 6.43
C LYS A 27 5.24 -11.61 6.70
N GLY A 28 5.28 -12.65 5.85
CA GLY A 28 4.48 -13.87 5.98
C GLY A 28 3.25 -13.89 5.07
N ARG A 29 2.49 -14.98 5.12
CA ARG A 29 1.38 -15.29 4.18
C ARG A 29 0.37 -14.16 3.96
N SER A 30 0.13 -13.36 5.00
CA SER A 30 -0.73 -12.18 4.96
C SER A 30 -0.18 -11.09 4.04
N ALA A 31 1.11 -10.77 4.20
CA ALA A 31 1.80 -9.77 3.38
C ALA A 31 1.94 -10.25 1.94
N ASP A 32 2.24 -11.55 1.74
CA ASP A 32 2.33 -12.16 0.41
C ASP A 32 0.98 -12.10 -0.32
N ALA A 33 -0.13 -12.37 0.38
CA ALA A 33 -1.47 -12.26 -0.17
C ALA A 33 -1.85 -10.80 -0.51
N ALA A 34 -1.47 -9.83 0.32
CA ALA A 34 -1.69 -8.42 0.00
C ALA A 34 -0.83 -7.93 -1.16
N PHE A 35 0.41 -8.42 -1.29
CA PHE A 35 1.25 -8.14 -2.45
C PHE A 35 0.63 -8.70 -3.72
N ALA A 36 0.19 -9.96 -3.71
CA ALA A 36 -0.50 -10.58 -4.84
C ALA A 36 -1.78 -9.81 -5.20
N ALA A 37 -2.60 -9.45 -4.20
CA ALA A 37 -3.79 -8.63 -4.43
C ALA A 37 -3.45 -7.25 -5.00
N TRP A 38 -2.32 -6.65 -4.64
CA TRP A 38 -1.84 -5.41 -5.24
C TRP A 38 -1.40 -5.60 -6.69
N CYS A 39 -0.62 -6.64 -6.99
CA CYS A 39 -0.22 -6.99 -8.36
C CYS A 39 -1.43 -7.22 -9.27
N ASP A 40 -2.44 -7.94 -8.79
CA ASP A 40 -3.67 -8.26 -9.54
C ASP A 40 -4.65 -7.07 -9.65
N GLY A 41 -4.40 -5.97 -8.94
CA GLY A 41 -5.33 -4.85 -8.86
C GLY A 41 -6.64 -5.23 -8.15
N ARG A 42 -6.53 -5.95 -7.03
CA ARG A 42 -7.64 -6.41 -6.17
C ARG A 42 -7.54 -5.88 -4.73
N THR A 43 -7.08 -4.65 -4.56
CA THR A 43 -6.85 -4.02 -3.25
C THR A 43 -8.12 -3.47 -2.60
N GLY A 44 -9.17 -3.25 -3.39
CA GLY A 44 -10.42 -2.65 -2.92
C GLY A 44 -10.37 -1.11 -2.92
N TYR A 45 -9.35 -0.52 -3.53
CA TYR A 45 -9.27 0.90 -3.85
C TYR A 45 -9.33 1.08 -5.38
N PRO A 46 -10.44 1.61 -5.92
CA PRO A 46 -10.65 1.61 -7.38
C PRO A 46 -9.56 2.33 -8.17
N LEU A 47 -8.97 3.40 -7.62
CA LEU A 47 -7.86 4.11 -8.26
C LEU A 47 -6.58 3.26 -8.33
N VAL A 48 -6.23 2.56 -7.24
CA VAL A 48 -5.04 1.71 -7.18
C VAL A 48 -5.24 0.50 -8.09
N ASP A 49 -6.41 -0.10 -8.03
CA ASP A 49 -6.78 -1.28 -8.82
C ASP A 49 -6.77 -0.96 -10.32
N ALA A 50 -7.41 0.14 -10.74
CA ALA A 50 -7.35 0.61 -12.11
C ALA A 50 -5.92 0.90 -12.59
N ALA A 51 -5.09 1.49 -11.74
CA ALA A 51 -3.70 1.77 -12.08
C ALA A 51 -2.86 0.48 -12.23
N MET A 52 -3.08 -0.53 -11.40
CA MET A 52 -2.38 -1.82 -11.49
C MET A 52 -2.83 -2.59 -12.73
N LEU A 53 -4.13 -2.60 -13.02
CA LEU A 53 -4.66 -3.17 -14.25
C LEU A 53 -4.14 -2.47 -15.50
N GLN A 54 -4.02 -1.13 -15.48
CA GLN A 54 -3.41 -0.39 -16.57
C GLN A 54 -1.98 -0.86 -16.84
N LEU A 55 -1.16 -1.01 -15.80
CA LEU A 55 0.23 -1.47 -15.94
C LEU A 55 0.27 -2.88 -16.55
N ASN A 56 -0.52 -3.80 -16.01
CA ASN A 56 -0.53 -5.19 -16.45
C ASN A 56 -1.02 -5.34 -17.91
N GLN A 57 -1.92 -4.47 -18.37
CA GLN A 57 -2.49 -4.53 -19.73
C GLN A 57 -1.65 -3.79 -20.77
N THR A 58 -1.02 -2.67 -20.39
CA THR A 58 -0.41 -1.74 -21.37
C THR A 58 1.10 -1.60 -21.22
N GLY A 59 1.67 -2.05 -20.10
CA GLY A 59 3.08 -1.81 -19.75
C GLY A 59 3.41 -0.33 -19.51
N TYR A 60 2.40 0.54 -19.36
CA TYR A 60 2.57 1.96 -19.10
C TYR A 60 1.77 2.38 -17.86
N LYS A 61 2.32 3.31 -17.08
CA LYS A 61 1.59 3.91 -15.95
C LYS A 61 2.02 5.35 -15.80
N HIS A 62 1.05 6.28 -15.77
CA HIS A 62 1.36 7.69 -15.58
C HIS A 62 2.14 7.93 -14.27
N ASN A 63 3.13 8.83 -14.28
CA ASN A 63 4.04 9.04 -13.14
C ASN A 63 3.31 9.29 -11.81
N ARG A 64 2.21 10.07 -11.84
CA ARG A 64 1.36 10.29 -10.66
C ARG A 64 0.81 8.98 -10.06
N LEU A 65 0.38 8.07 -10.92
CA LEU A 65 -0.17 6.79 -10.51
C LEU A 65 0.93 5.89 -9.94
N ARG A 66 2.14 5.93 -10.50
CA ARG A 66 3.32 5.24 -9.92
C ARG A 66 3.53 5.67 -8.47
N MET A 67 3.48 6.97 -8.19
CA MET A 67 3.62 7.50 -6.81
C MET A 67 2.50 7.02 -5.88
N VAL A 68 1.24 7.01 -6.35
CA VAL A 68 0.09 6.58 -5.53
C VAL A 68 0.18 5.08 -5.23
N THR A 69 0.43 4.24 -6.23
CA THR A 69 0.53 2.78 -6.05
C THR A 69 1.74 2.39 -5.20
N ALA A 70 2.87 3.09 -5.36
CA ALA A 70 4.08 2.86 -4.56
C ALA A 70 3.90 3.27 -3.09
N SER A 71 3.31 4.45 -2.84
CA SER A 71 2.99 4.87 -1.48
C SER A 71 1.99 3.93 -0.82
N PHE A 72 1.00 3.44 -1.58
CA PHE A 72 0.02 2.49 -1.06
C PHE A 72 0.69 1.17 -0.63
N LEU A 73 1.59 0.63 -1.45
CA LEU A 73 2.33 -0.59 -1.12
C LEU A 73 3.19 -0.42 0.14
N ALA A 74 3.97 0.66 0.21
CA ALA A 74 4.91 0.86 1.31
C ALA A 74 4.24 1.33 2.62
N LYS A 75 3.25 2.22 2.56
CA LYS A 75 2.70 2.90 3.74
C LYS A 75 1.37 2.34 4.22
N ASP A 76 0.48 1.99 3.29
CA ASP A 76 -0.84 1.45 3.63
C ASP A 76 -0.77 -0.07 3.87
N LEU A 77 -0.05 -0.81 3.02
CA LEU A 77 0.14 -2.26 3.16
C LEU A 77 1.37 -2.62 4.01
N GLY A 78 2.33 -1.71 4.17
CA GLY A 78 3.55 -1.97 4.95
C GLY A 78 4.48 -3.00 4.31
N ILE A 79 4.40 -3.19 2.99
CA ILE A 79 5.19 -4.18 2.23
C ILE A 79 6.52 -3.56 1.77
N ASP A 80 7.59 -4.37 1.69
CA ASP A 80 8.89 -3.92 1.20
C ASP A 80 8.78 -3.38 -0.23
N TRP A 81 9.12 -2.09 -0.40
CA TRP A 81 9.06 -1.39 -1.66
C TRP A 81 9.90 -2.03 -2.76
N ARG A 82 10.96 -2.79 -2.41
CA ARG A 82 11.81 -3.50 -3.38
C ARG A 82 11.04 -4.56 -4.16
N LEU A 83 9.99 -5.12 -3.59
CA LEU A 83 9.13 -6.07 -4.31
C LEU A 83 8.33 -5.36 -5.40
N GLY A 84 7.79 -4.18 -5.09
CA GLY A 84 7.10 -3.34 -6.06
C GLY A 84 8.04 -2.78 -7.13
N GLU A 85 9.26 -2.42 -6.75
CA GLU A 85 10.32 -1.95 -7.66
C GLU A 85 10.62 -2.99 -8.73
N ARG A 86 10.84 -4.25 -8.33
CA ARG A 86 11.04 -5.38 -9.26
C ARG A 86 9.82 -5.61 -10.15
N TYR A 87 8.62 -5.59 -9.56
CA TYR A 87 7.38 -5.75 -10.33
C TYR A 87 7.21 -4.67 -11.41
N PHE A 88 7.65 -3.44 -11.13
CA PHE A 88 7.64 -2.35 -12.11
C PHE A 88 8.74 -2.53 -13.16
N ALA A 89 9.91 -3.03 -12.78
CA ALA A 89 10.98 -3.34 -13.71
C ALA A 89 10.58 -4.39 -14.75
N ASP A 90 9.79 -5.38 -14.35
CA ASP A 90 9.35 -6.46 -15.24
C ASP A 90 8.25 -6.02 -16.23
N LEU A 91 7.47 -4.98 -15.90
CA LEU A 91 6.26 -4.61 -16.67
C LEU A 91 6.32 -3.26 -17.37
N LEU A 92 7.16 -2.33 -16.92
CA LEU A 92 7.22 -0.99 -17.52
C LEU A 92 7.99 -1.00 -18.84
N ASN A 93 7.30 -0.64 -19.92
CA ASN A 93 7.92 -0.48 -21.25
C ASN A 93 8.91 0.69 -21.28
N ASP A 94 8.70 1.71 -20.45
CA ASP A 94 9.56 2.89 -20.29
C ASP A 94 10.43 2.80 -19.03
N PHE A 95 10.82 1.58 -18.64
CA PHE A 95 11.62 1.37 -17.46
C PHE A 95 12.99 2.06 -17.58
N ASP A 96 13.30 2.87 -16.57
CA ASP A 96 14.62 3.43 -16.32
C ASP A 96 14.99 3.17 -14.86
N PHE A 97 16.12 2.50 -14.62
CA PHE A 97 16.50 2.04 -13.28
C PHE A 97 16.68 3.19 -12.27
N PRO A 98 17.44 4.27 -12.57
CA PRO A 98 17.55 5.43 -11.69
C PRO A 98 16.21 6.08 -11.37
N ALA A 99 15.37 6.34 -12.38
CA ALA A 99 14.08 6.98 -12.19
C ALA A 99 13.11 6.10 -11.38
N ASN A 100 13.05 4.80 -11.66
CA ASN A 100 12.20 3.86 -10.93
C ASN A 100 12.63 3.77 -9.46
N ASN A 101 13.90 3.47 -9.21
CA ASN A 101 14.44 3.28 -7.87
C ASN A 101 14.29 4.55 -7.02
N GLY A 102 14.63 5.72 -7.59
CA GLY A 102 14.42 7.02 -6.93
C GLY A 102 12.95 7.29 -6.59
N GLY A 103 12.03 6.97 -7.50
CA GLY A 103 10.59 7.10 -7.27
C GLY A 103 10.06 6.20 -6.14
N TRP A 104 10.51 4.94 -6.10
CA TRP A 104 10.16 4.00 -5.04
C TRP A 104 10.72 4.41 -3.69
N GLN A 105 11.99 4.80 -3.64
CA GLN A 105 12.62 5.31 -2.42
C GLN A 105 11.89 6.55 -1.89
N TRP A 106 11.57 7.49 -2.77
CA TRP A 106 10.84 8.69 -2.42
C TRP A 106 9.46 8.38 -1.82
N ALA A 107 8.71 7.46 -2.44
CA ALA A 107 7.38 7.06 -1.98
C ALA A 107 7.40 6.27 -0.67
N ALA A 108 8.42 5.42 -0.49
CA ALA A 108 8.64 4.62 0.72
C ALA A 108 9.24 5.43 1.88
N SER A 109 9.52 6.73 1.69
CA SER A 109 10.17 7.57 2.69
C SER A 109 11.57 7.08 3.08
N THR A 110 12.26 6.42 2.15
CA THR A 110 13.62 5.92 2.31
C THR A 110 14.58 6.71 1.42
N GLY A 111 15.79 7.04 1.90
CA GLY A 111 16.81 7.72 1.09
C GLY A 111 16.91 9.25 1.32
N CYS A 112 17.84 9.88 0.60
CA CYS A 112 18.12 11.32 0.71
C CYS A 112 17.11 12.12 -0.14
N GLY A 113 16.29 12.96 0.50
CA GLY A 113 15.22 13.72 -0.18
C GLY A 113 13.88 12.99 -0.29
N ALA A 114 13.69 11.93 0.49
CA ALA A 114 12.44 11.18 0.48
C ALA A 114 11.25 11.99 1.02
N GLN A 115 10.04 11.61 0.60
CA GLN A 115 8.84 12.21 1.17
C GLN A 115 8.80 11.95 2.67
N LEU A 116 8.35 12.92 3.47
CA LEU A 116 8.17 12.72 4.91
C LEU A 116 7.22 11.53 5.18
N HIS A 117 7.60 10.67 6.14
CA HIS A 117 6.92 9.40 6.43
C HIS A 117 5.42 9.56 6.75
N PHE A 118 5.04 10.65 7.40
CA PHE A 118 3.64 10.94 7.75
C PHE A 118 2.77 11.42 6.57
N ARG A 119 3.37 11.73 5.41
CA ARG A 119 2.62 12.12 4.22
C ARG A 119 2.14 10.86 3.50
N ILE A 120 0.86 10.54 3.71
CA ILE A 120 0.16 9.41 3.08
C ILE A 120 -0.67 9.92 1.91
N PHE A 121 -0.58 9.23 0.77
CA PHE A 121 -1.40 9.53 -0.39
C PHE A 121 -2.75 8.85 -0.27
N ASN A 122 -3.78 9.58 0.19
CA ASN A 122 -5.14 9.04 0.20
C ASN A 122 -5.63 8.81 -1.25
N PRO A 123 -5.89 7.56 -1.68
CA PRO A 123 -6.31 7.27 -3.05
C PRO A 123 -7.66 7.90 -3.42
N VAL A 124 -8.55 8.08 -2.44
CA VAL A 124 -9.89 8.66 -2.62
C VAL A 124 -9.80 10.11 -3.07
N THR A 125 -9.10 10.93 -2.29
CA THR A 125 -8.97 12.38 -2.58
C THR A 125 -8.16 12.64 -3.84
N ARG A 126 -7.25 11.72 -4.19
CA ARG A 126 -6.52 11.77 -5.46
C ARG A 126 -7.45 11.44 -6.63
N SER A 127 -8.30 10.43 -6.49
CA SER A 127 -9.29 10.10 -7.51
C SER A 127 -10.24 11.27 -7.76
N GLU A 128 -10.79 11.88 -6.71
CA GLU A 128 -11.71 13.02 -6.83
C GLU A 128 -11.07 14.22 -7.55
N LYS A 129 -9.80 14.50 -7.25
CA LYS A 129 -9.10 15.65 -7.83
C LYS A 129 -8.67 15.44 -9.29
N PHE A 130 -8.28 14.22 -9.66
CA PHE A 130 -7.65 13.94 -10.96
C PHE A 130 -8.54 13.17 -11.94
N ASP A 131 -9.60 12.52 -11.45
CA ASP A 131 -10.60 11.82 -12.24
C ASP A 131 -12.01 12.08 -11.69
N PRO A 132 -12.50 13.34 -11.75
CA PRO A 132 -13.80 13.72 -11.17
C PRO A 132 -14.99 12.98 -11.80
N ASP A 133 -14.85 12.60 -13.08
CA ASP A 133 -15.85 11.82 -13.82
C ASP A 133 -15.68 10.30 -13.66
N GLY A 134 -14.61 9.84 -13.02
CA GLY A 134 -14.27 8.42 -12.88
C GLY A 134 -13.96 7.72 -14.20
N ARG A 135 -13.61 8.45 -15.27
CA ARG A 135 -13.41 7.88 -16.62
C ARG A 135 -12.24 6.92 -16.65
N PHE A 136 -11.14 7.26 -15.97
CA PHE A 136 -9.96 6.40 -15.90
C PHE A 136 -10.30 5.11 -15.17
N ILE A 137 -10.96 5.22 -14.02
CA ILE A 137 -11.33 4.04 -13.23
C ILE A 137 -12.31 3.14 -14.00
N LYS A 138 -13.34 3.71 -14.63
CA LYS A 138 -14.31 2.95 -15.43
C LYS A 138 -13.69 2.24 -16.63
N ARG A 139 -12.62 2.79 -17.22
CA ARG A 139 -11.92 2.19 -18.35
C ARG A 139 -11.27 0.86 -17.97
N TYR A 140 -10.64 0.78 -16.80
CA TYR A 140 -9.93 -0.42 -16.34
C TYR A 140 -10.78 -1.30 -15.41
N LEU A 141 -11.83 -0.76 -14.81
CA LEU A 141 -12.83 -1.47 -14.02
C LEU A 141 -14.23 -1.32 -14.66
N PRO A 142 -14.50 -2.01 -15.80
CA PRO A 142 -15.77 -1.89 -16.51
C PRO A 142 -16.98 -2.32 -15.68
N GLN A 143 -16.80 -3.16 -14.65
CA GLN A 143 -17.84 -3.50 -13.68
C GLN A 143 -18.37 -2.28 -12.90
N LEU A 144 -17.61 -1.18 -12.84
CA LEU A 144 -18.02 0.08 -12.22
C LEU A 144 -18.56 1.11 -13.24
N ALA A 145 -18.65 0.76 -14.52
CA ALA A 145 -18.99 1.71 -15.59
C ALA A 145 -20.36 2.37 -15.39
N LYS A 146 -21.33 1.61 -14.88
CA LYS A 146 -22.71 2.04 -14.63
C LYS A 146 -22.86 2.90 -13.38
N LEU A 147 -21.85 2.98 -12.52
CA LEU A 147 -21.93 3.75 -11.29
C LEU A 147 -21.78 5.26 -11.53
N PRO A 148 -22.52 6.10 -10.80
CA PRO A 148 -22.27 7.53 -10.77
C PRO A 148 -20.86 7.85 -10.25
N ALA A 149 -20.18 8.81 -10.88
CA ALA A 149 -18.80 9.17 -10.56
C ALA A 149 -18.57 9.50 -9.08
N LYS A 150 -19.58 10.09 -8.42
CA LYS A 150 -19.60 10.41 -6.99
C LYS A 150 -19.21 9.24 -6.08
N TRP A 151 -19.58 8.01 -6.46
CA TRP A 151 -19.38 6.84 -5.60
C TRP A 151 -18.11 6.05 -5.92
N ILE A 152 -17.48 6.32 -7.06
CA ILE A 152 -16.34 5.54 -7.56
C ILE A 152 -15.09 5.68 -6.67
N PRO A 153 -14.71 6.87 -6.18
CA PRO A 153 -13.54 7.01 -5.31
C PRO A 153 -13.67 6.23 -4.00
N ALA A 154 -14.88 6.07 -3.49
CA ALA A 154 -15.17 5.47 -2.18
C ALA A 154 -16.47 4.64 -2.22
N LEU A 155 -16.41 3.50 -2.91
CA LEU A 155 -17.56 2.61 -3.13
C LEU A 155 -18.25 2.18 -1.83
N TRP A 156 -17.48 2.00 -0.76
CA TRP A 156 -18.00 1.62 0.56
C TRP A 156 -18.92 2.68 1.19
N LEU A 157 -18.91 3.94 0.73
CA LEU A 157 -19.83 4.98 1.20
C LEU A 157 -21.22 4.89 0.53
N ALA A 158 -21.32 4.25 -0.64
CA ALA A 158 -22.61 4.07 -1.31
C ALA A 158 -23.48 3.04 -0.57
N GLY A 159 -22.85 2.05 0.07
CA GLY A 159 -23.51 0.89 0.67
C GLY A 159 -23.90 -0.15 -0.37
N ALA A 160 -23.98 -1.42 0.06
CA ALA A 160 -24.04 -2.53 -0.89
C ALA A 160 -25.33 -2.58 -1.71
N GLU A 161 -26.46 -2.22 -1.09
CA GLU A 161 -27.76 -2.14 -1.76
C GLU A 161 -27.74 -1.14 -2.93
N ARG A 162 -27.07 0.00 -2.77
CA ARG A 162 -27.00 1.01 -3.83
C ARG A 162 -26.09 0.58 -4.97
N LEU A 163 -25.03 -0.18 -4.70
CA LEU A 163 -24.14 -0.71 -5.74
C LEU A 163 -24.85 -1.81 -6.54
N ALA A 164 -25.63 -2.66 -5.87
CA ALA A 164 -26.47 -3.68 -6.49
C ALA A 164 -27.50 -3.09 -7.47
N VAL A 165 -28.09 -1.92 -7.17
CA VAL A 165 -29.02 -1.21 -8.09
C VAL A 165 -28.39 -0.93 -9.45
N PHE A 166 -27.07 -0.66 -9.50
CA PHE A 166 -26.36 -0.43 -10.76
C PHE A 166 -25.75 -1.71 -11.36
N GLY A 167 -25.98 -2.87 -10.72
CA GLY A 167 -25.38 -4.15 -11.10
C GLY A 167 -23.86 -4.14 -10.99
N ALA A 168 -23.30 -3.29 -10.13
CA ALA A 168 -21.87 -3.18 -9.93
C ALA A 168 -21.45 -4.08 -8.75
N TRP A 169 -20.48 -4.95 -8.98
CA TRP A 169 -19.88 -5.81 -7.96
C TRP A 169 -18.40 -5.48 -7.81
N TYR A 170 -17.94 -5.31 -6.56
CA TYR A 170 -16.55 -4.97 -6.28
C TYR A 170 -16.07 -5.61 -4.97
N TRP A 171 -14.95 -6.34 -5.02
CA TRP A 171 -14.41 -7.10 -3.87
C TRP A 171 -14.06 -6.25 -2.64
N GLY A 172 -13.95 -4.92 -2.77
CA GLY A 172 -13.67 -3.99 -1.68
C GLY A 172 -14.90 -3.47 -0.90
N GLU A 173 -16.10 -3.90 -1.27
CA GLU A 173 -17.37 -3.32 -0.82
C GLU A 173 -17.76 -3.64 0.64
N SER A 174 -17.45 -4.85 1.12
CA SER A 174 -17.98 -5.40 2.38
C SER A 174 -17.08 -5.20 3.60
N SER A 175 -15.88 -4.63 3.45
CA SER A 175 -14.83 -4.66 4.49
C SER A 175 -14.51 -3.31 5.16
N ARG A 176 -15.21 -2.22 4.82
CA ARG A 176 -14.79 -0.85 5.17
C ARG A 176 -15.80 0.11 5.82
N THR A 177 -17.04 -0.32 6.09
CA THR A 177 -18.06 0.52 6.75
C THR A 177 -17.65 1.03 8.15
N ASP A 178 -16.59 0.47 8.76
CA ASP A 178 -16.12 0.81 10.11
C ASP A 178 -14.63 1.27 10.17
N ARG A 179 -14.14 2.10 9.24
CA ARG A 179 -12.77 2.66 9.34
C ARG A 179 -12.77 4.19 9.27
N ARG A 180 -12.76 4.84 10.44
CA ARG A 180 -12.33 6.25 10.56
C ARG A 180 -10.92 6.41 9.96
N PRO A 181 -10.58 7.57 9.36
CA PRO A 181 -9.21 7.83 8.90
C PRO A 181 -8.24 7.67 10.08
N ARG A 182 -7.26 6.77 9.95
CA ARG A 182 -6.22 6.55 10.95
C ARG A 182 -5.27 7.75 10.97
N THR A 183 -5.58 8.76 11.77
CA THR A 183 -4.66 9.86 12.09
C THR A 183 -3.90 9.51 13.36
N GLY A 184 -2.68 8.97 13.25
CA GLY A 184 -1.80 8.79 14.40
C GLY A 184 -0.50 8.01 14.12
N PRO A 185 0.60 8.28 14.86
CA PRO A 185 1.93 7.70 14.59
C PRO A 185 2.11 6.24 15.04
N ARG A 186 1.09 5.59 15.60
CA ARG A 186 1.12 4.19 16.08
C ARG A 186 -0.05 3.36 15.55
N ALA A 187 -0.29 3.41 14.24
CA ALA A 187 -1.26 2.54 13.57
C ALA A 187 -0.62 1.36 12.80
N HIS A 188 0.68 1.14 12.97
CA HIS A 188 1.49 0.15 12.24
C HIS A 188 1.70 -1.14 13.05
N THR A 189 0.62 -1.83 13.40
CA THR A 189 0.68 -3.30 13.60
C THR A 189 -0.74 -3.86 13.56
N GLY A 190 -1.05 -4.64 12.53
CA GLY A 190 -2.28 -5.40 12.41
C GLY A 190 -3.36 -4.72 11.58
N LEU A 191 -3.65 -5.25 10.39
CA LEU A 191 -4.81 -6.12 10.17
C LEU A 191 -4.95 -6.45 8.66
N ILE A 192 -4.43 -7.61 8.24
CA ILE A 192 -5.07 -8.42 7.21
C ILE A 192 -5.56 -9.67 7.92
N ARG A 193 -6.65 -9.52 8.69
CA ARG A 193 -7.50 -10.65 9.06
C ARG A 193 -8.76 -10.52 8.20
N LYS A 194 -9.05 -11.56 7.42
CA LYS A 194 -10.18 -11.73 6.48
C LYS A 194 -9.93 -11.39 4.99
N VAL A 195 -8.91 -12.00 4.38
CA VAL A 195 -9.02 -12.42 2.96
C VAL A 195 -9.26 -13.94 2.84
N SER A 196 -9.15 -14.69 3.93
CA SER A 196 -9.41 -16.13 3.96
C SER A 196 -10.85 -16.42 4.40
N ALA A 197 -11.83 -16.26 3.51
CA ALA A 197 -13.11 -16.97 3.55
C ALA A 197 -14.00 -16.52 2.37
N CYS A 198 -13.71 -17.00 1.16
CA CYS A 198 -14.69 -17.15 0.08
C CYS A 198 -14.11 -18.12 -0.98
N SER A 199 -13.89 -19.35 -0.54
CA SER A 199 -14.02 -20.55 -1.36
C SER A 199 -15.00 -21.41 -0.61
N HIS A 200 -15.95 -22.04 -1.31
CA HIS A 200 -17.21 -22.64 -0.84
C HIS A 200 -18.36 -21.63 -0.76
N TYR A 201 -18.99 -21.32 -1.88
CA TYR A 201 -20.21 -22.00 -2.37
C TYR A 201 -20.51 -21.52 -3.79
#